data_AF-A0A842X1M1-F1
#
_entry.id   AF-A0A842X1M1-F1
#
_cell.length_a   1.000
_cell.length_b   1.000
_cell.length_c   1.000
_cell.angle_alpha   90.00
_cell.angle_beta   90.00
_cell.angle_gamma   90.00
#
_symmetry.space_group_name_H-M   'P 1'
#
loop_
_entity.id
_entity.type
_entity.pdbx_description
1 polymer ?
#
loop_
_entity_poly.entity_id
_entity_poly.type
_entity_poly.pdbx_seq_one_letter_code
_entity_poly.pdbx_strand_id
1 'polypeptide(L)'
;MDKMIVTKESKVILDDQEYLLEVGDRIFLEQDEIPEFEDEEDIFGDPIEYIKEHPDDNRVLNVIKQNPKWAYEYADDVIKGRWPEGEEAIKQDPYWSYYYAFNVIKGRWPEGENTIKQDPKWSYMYARDVIKGRWPEVEDIIKQDPEWANAYARNVIKGRWPEAEDTIKQDPRLAYYYACYVINGRWPEAEDTIKQSPKWWRAYKRKFL
;
A
#
# COMPACT_ATOMS: atom_id res chain seq x y z
N MET A 1 -3.24 -59.26 20.99
CA MET A 1 -4.69 -59.11 21.12
C MET A 1 -4.92 -58.63 22.54
N ASP A 2 -4.83 -57.32 22.76
CA ASP A 2 -5.07 -56.71 24.07
C ASP A 2 -5.82 -55.39 23.94
N LYS A 3 -6.58 -55.10 24.99
CA LYS A 3 -7.87 -54.41 24.99
C LYS A 3 -7.75 -52.90 24.85
N MET A 4 -8.50 -52.33 23.91
CA MET A 4 -8.72 -50.89 23.77
C MET A 4 -9.86 -50.47 24.70
N ILE A 5 -9.56 -49.68 25.73
CA ILE A 5 -10.55 -49.00 26.58
C ILE A 5 -10.53 -47.53 26.18
N VAL A 6 -11.63 -47.05 25.57
CA VAL A 6 -11.79 -45.65 25.19
C VAL A 6 -12.58 -44.93 26.28
N THR A 7 -11.95 -44.00 26.98
CA THR A 7 -12.63 -43.01 27.83
C THR A 7 -12.66 -41.65 27.13
N LYS A 8 -13.52 -40.75 27.61
CA LYS A 8 -14.11 -39.61 26.89
C LYS A 8 -13.14 -38.46 26.51
N GLU A 9 -11.84 -38.66 26.66
CA GLU A 9 -10.76 -37.85 26.08
C GLU A 9 -9.73 -38.86 25.56
N SER A 10 -9.66 -39.01 24.24
CA SER A 10 -9.05 -40.17 23.58
C SER A 10 -7.52 -40.18 23.71
N LYS A 11 -7.00 -40.79 24.78
CA LYS A 11 -5.59 -41.17 24.92
C LYS A 11 -5.37 -42.60 24.42
N VAL A 12 -4.28 -42.86 23.72
CA VAL A 12 -3.84 -44.22 23.32
C VAL A 12 -2.44 -44.49 23.90
N ILE A 13 -2.20 -45.73 24.34
CA ILE A 13 -0.90 -46.16 24.87
C ILE A 13 -0.28 -47.17 23.91
N LEU A 14 0.94 -46.90 23.46
CA LEU A 14 1.76 -47.81 22.63
C LEU A 14 3.18 -47.88 23.24
N ASP A 15 3.73 -49.08 23.40
CA ASP A 15 5.07 -49.33 23.97
C ASP A 15 5.38 -48.52 25.24
N ASP A 16 4.43 -48.53 26.19
CA ASP A 16 4.50 -47.85 27.49
C ASP A 16 4.60 -46.31 27.43
N GLN A 17 4.25 -45.69 26.29
CA GLN A 17 4.11 -44.23 26.14
C GLN A 17 2.65 -43.81 25.91
N GLU A 18 2.22 -42.71 26.53
CA GLU A 18 0.89 -42.10 26.36
C GLU A 18 0.86 -41.14 25.17
N TYR A 19 -0.18 -41.23 24.35
CA TYR A 19 -0.40 -40.38 23.16
C TYR A 19 -1.80 -39.76 23.18
N LEU A 20 -1.91 -38.48 22.81
CA LEU A 20 -3.18 -37.79 22.61
C LEU A 20 -3.61 -37.90 21.14
N LEU A 21 -4.83 -38.40 20.89
CA LEU A 21 -5.44 -38.38 19.56
C LEU A 21 -6.25 -37.09 19.38
N GLU A 22 -5.74 -36.16 18.58
CA GLU A 22 -6.60 -35.17 17.94
C GLU A 22 -7.07 -35.66 16.56
N VAL A 23 -8.31 -35.33 16.23
CA VAL A 23 -9.01 -35.76 15.01
C VAL A 23 -8.35 -35.12 13.79
N GLY A 24 -7.51 -35.89 13.10
CA GLY A 24 -6.79 -35.46 11.89
C GLY A 24 -5.37 -36.03 11.79
N ASP A 25 -5.20 -37.34 11.95
CA ASP A 25 -4.04 -38.18 11.60
C ASP A 25 -2.62 -37.54 11.58
N ARG A 26 -2.19 -36.93 12.69
CA ARG A 26 -0.76 -36.88 13.06
C ARG A 26 -0.59 -37.00 14.57
N ILE A 27 0.17 -38.01 14.99
CA ILE A 27 0.54 -38.27 16.39
C ILE A 27 1.82 -37.48 16.67
N PHE A 28 1.82 -36.59 17.65
CA PHE A 28 2.99 -35.84 18.08
C PHE A 28 3.59 -36.46 19.36
N LEU A 29 4.91 -36.56 19.44
CA LEU A 29 5.64 -37.06 20.61
C LEU A 29 5.76 -35.94 21.66
N GLU A 30 5.50 -36.27 22.93
CA GLU A 30 5.43 -35.33 24.06
C GLU A 30 6.79 -34.74 24.51
N GLN A 31 7.80 -34.71 23.62
CA GLN A 31 9.13 -34.14 23.91
C GLN A 31 9.70 -33.25 22.81
N ASP A 32 8.91 -32.85 21.83
CA ASP A 32 9.29 -31.74 20.97
C ASP A 32 8.87 -30.44 21.68
N GLU A 33 9.83 -29.78 22.32
CA GLU A 33 9.70 -28.38 22.73
C GLU A 33 9.07 -27.61 21.55
N ILE A 34 7.89 -27.02 21.75
CA ILE A 34 7.33 -26.04 20.82
C ILE A 34 8.37 -24.93 20.79
N PRO A 35 9.13 -24.74 19.70
CA PRO A 35 10.25 -23.84 19.81
C PRO A 35 9.68 -22.43 19.79
N GLU A 36 10.06 -21.64 20.78
CA GLU A 36 9.87 -20.19 20.77
C GLU A 36 10.71 -19.66 19.59
N PHE A 37 10.09 -19.53 18.42
CA PHE A 37 10.78 -19.14 17.19
C PHE A 37 10.58 -17.66 16.92
N GLU A 38 11.71 -16.96 16.81
CA GLU A 38 11.74 -15.50 16.89
C GLU A 38 11.20 -14.76 15.65
N ASP A 39 11.09 -15.37 14.46
CA ASP A 39 10.54 -14.68 13.28
C ASP A 39 9.85 -15.64 12.28
N GLU A 40 8.53 -15.50 12.10
CA GLU A 40 7.73 -16.31 11.14
C GLU A 40 8.11 -16.10 9.66
N GLU A 41 8.91 -15.06 9.35
CA GLU A 41 9.36 -14.72 7.99
C GLU A 41 10.29 -15.76 7.37
N ASP A 42 11.03 -16.54 8.16
CA ASP A 42 12.07 -17.47 7.66
C ASP A 42 11.52 -18.87 7.33
N ILE A 43 10.23 -19.13 7.58
CA ILE A 43 9.65 -20.48 7.54
C ILE A 43 9.25 -20.92 6.11
N PHE A 44 8.82 -19.99 5.24
CA PHE A 44 8.18 -20.33 3.96
C PHE A 44 8.94 -19.81 2.71
N GLY A 45 10.00 -19.03 2.89
CA GLY A 45 10.56 -18.24 1.79
C GLY A 45 9.59 -17.12 1.39
N ASP A 46 9.24 -17.02 0.11
CA ASP A 46 8.20 -16.08 -0.35
C ASP A 46 6.80 -16.69 -0.11
N PRO A 47 5.97 -16.11 0.79
CA PRO A 47 4.64 -16.64 1.09
C PRO A 47 3.73 -16.71 -0.15
N ILE A 48 3.93 -15.82 -1.13
CA ILE A 48 3.14 -15.77 -2.35
C ILE A 48 3.49 -16.92 -3.29
N GLU A 49 4.76 -17.30 -3.39
CA GLU A 49 5.15 -18.48 -4.17
C GLU A 49 4.71 -19.78 -3.47
N TYR A 50 4.87 -19.86 -2.14
CA TYR A 50 4.46 -21.03 -1.38
C TYR A 50 2.95 -21.33 -1.52
N ILE A 51 2.09 -20.31 -1.36
CA ILE A 51 0.64 -20.48 -1.37
C ILE A 51 0.09 -20.85 -2.75
N LYS A 52 0.80 -20.53 -3.85
CA LYS A 52 0.42 -20.97 -5.20
C LYS A 52 0.45 -22.50 -5.34
N GLU A 53 1.39 -23.15 -4.66
CA GLU A 53 1.52 -24.61 -4.63
C GLU A 53 0.65 -25.25 -3.53
N HIS A 54 0.29 -24.49 -2.49
CA HIS A 54 -0.44 -24.95 -1.31
C HIS A 54 -1.64 -24.04 -0.97
N PRO A 55 -2.65 -23.92 -1.85
CA PRO A 55 -3.69 -22.90 -1.77
C PRO A 55 -4.57 -22.95 -0.50
N ASP A 56 -4.63 -24.11 0.16
CA ASP A 56 -5.45 -24.33 1.35
C ASP A 56 -4.66 -24.24 2.67
N ASP A 57 -3.37 -23.86 2.65
CA ASP A 57 -2.58 -23.72 3.89
C ASP A 57 -2.96 -22.44 4.65
N ASN A 58 -3.91 -22.60 5.57
CA ASN A 58 -4.41 -21.52 6.42
C ASN A 58 -3.32 -20.85 7.27
N ARG A 59 -2.20 -21.51 7.56
CA ARG A 59 -1.11 -20.89 8.33
C ARG A 59 -0.47 -19.77 7.52
N VAL A 60 -0.19 -20.03 6.23
CA VAL A 60 0.40 -19.04 5.32
C VAL A 60 -0.62 -17.98 4.93
N LEU A 61 -1.89 -18.34 4.70
CA LEU A 61 -2.95 -17.35 4.49
C LEU A 61 -3.10 -16.38 5.67
N ASN A 62 -2.90 -16.86 6.91
CA ASN A 62 -2.92 -16.00 8.10
C ASN A 62 -1.75 -15.02 8.15
N VAL A 63 -0.57 -15.37 7.63
CA VAL A 63 0.58 -14.46 7.50
C VAL A 63 0.31 -13.43 6.39
N ILE A 64 -0.13 -13.89 5.22
CA ILE A 64 -0.42 -13.04 4.06
C ILE A 64 -1.46 -11.97 4.40
N LYS A 65 -2.56 -12.33 5.05
CA LYS A 65 -3.67 -11.40 5.33
C LYS A 65 -3.33 -10.29 6.32
N GLN A 66 -2.22 -10.39 7.05
CA GLN A 66 -1.77 -9.39 8.04
C GLN A 66 -0.74 -8.41 7.46
N ASN A 67 -0.16 -8.72 6.30
CA ASN A 67 0.84 -7.87 5.66
C ASN A 67 0.21 -7.14 4.45
N PRO A 68 0.20 -5.80 4.39
CA PRO A 68 -0.42 -5.07 3.29
C PRO A 68 0.14 -5.42 1.91
N LYS A 69 1.46 -5.67 1.82
CA LYS A 69 2.13 -6.07 0.57
C LYS A 69 1.65 -7.43 0.12
N TRP A 70 1.79 -8.45 0.97
CA TRP A 70 1.42 -9.81 0.61
C TRP A 70 -0.07 -9.95 0.37
N ALA A 71 -0.91 -9.26 1.15
CA ALA A 71 -2.34 -9.27 0.90
C ALA A 71 -2.72 -8.69 -0.47
N TYR A 72 -2.06 -7.59 -0.87
CA TYR A 72 -2.19 -7.06 -2.23
C TYR A 72 -1.68 -8.07 -3.28
N GLU A 73 -0.47 -8.60 -3.12
CA GLU A 73 0.15 -9.52 -4.08
C GLU A 73 -0.68 -10.80 -4.21
N TYR A 74 -1.24 -11.32 -3.13
CA TYR A 74 -2.12 -12.49 -3.17
C TYR A 74 -3.41 -12.20 -3.93
N ALA A 75 -4.03 -11.04 -3.70
CA ALA A 75 -5.22 -10.62 -4.42
C ALA A 75 -4.96 -10.41 -5.93
N ASP A 76 -3.84 -9.77 -6.27
CA ASP A 76 -3.47 -9.45 -7.66
C ASP A 76 -2.92 -10.66 -8.41
N ASP A 77 -2.04 -11.46 -7.80
CA ASP A 77 -1.29 -12.53 -8.46
C ASP A 77 -1.89 -13.93 -8.34
N VAL A 78 -2.60 -14.22 -7.26
CA VAL A 78 -3.15 -15.56 -7.03
C VAL A 78 -4.66 -15.56 -7.27
N ILE A 79 -5.41 -14.72 -6.55
CA ILE A 79 -6.87 -14.65 -6.68
C ILE A 79 -7.27 -14.00 -8.01
N LYS A 80 -6.47 -13.05 -8.51
CA LYS A 80 -6.77 -12.21 -9.68
C LYS A 80 -8.10 -11.45 -9.49
N GLY A 81 -8.36 -10.98 -8.26
CA GLY A 81 -9.63 -10.39 -7.86
C GLY A 81 -9.66 -9.90 -6.41
N ARG A 82 -10.79 -9.32 -6.01
CA ARG A 82 -10.99 -8.76 -4.66
C ARG A 82 -10.84 -9.86 -3.60
N TRP A 83 -10.08 -9.56 -2.54
CA TRP A 83 -9.89 -10.45 -1.39
C TRP A 83 -10.26 -9.77 -0.07
N PRO A 84 -11.54 -9.82 0.34
CA PRO A 84 -12.03 -9.13 1.53
C PRO A 84 -11.27 -9.46 2.82
N GLU A 85 -10.76 -10.68 2.96
CA GLU A 85 -10.03 -11.12 4.14
C GLU A 85 -8.67 -10.43 4.31
N GLY A 86 -8.05 -9.97 3.22
CA GLY A 86 -6.80 -9.20 3.26
C GLY A 86 -6.98 -7.69 3.28
N GLU A 87 -8.21 -7.19 3.04
CA GLU A 87 -8.48 -5.76 2.92
C GLU A 87 -8.19 -4.98 4.20
N GLU A 88 -8.34 -5.62 5.37
CA GLU A 88 -8.02 -4.98 6.65
C GLU A 88 -6.55 -4.59 6.77
N ALA A 89 -5.62 -5.39 6.23
CA ALA A 89 -4.20 -5.04 6.18
C ALA A 89 -3.93 -4.03 5.06
N ILE A 90 -4.42 -4.28 3.85
CA ILE A 90 -4.18 -3.41 2.68
C ILE A 90 -4.57 -1.96 2.97
N LYS A 91 -5.73 -1.74 3.60
CA LYS A 91 -6.24 -0.39 3.88
C LYS A 91 -5.41 0.39 4.91
N GLN A 92 -4.47 -0.22 5.63
CA GLN A 92 -3.60 0.48 6.58
C GLN A 92 -2.38 1.13 5.92
N ASP A 93 -2.10 0.80 4.65
CA ASP A 93 -0.97 1.37 3.92
C ASP A 93 -1.46 2.11 2.66
N PRO A 94 -1.10 3.40 2.48
CA PRO A 94 -1.58 4.19 1.35
C PRO A 94 -1.00 3.74 0.00
N TYR A 95 0.23 3.20 -0.02
CA TYR A 95 0.85 2.61 -1.22
C TYR A 95 0.02 1.41 -1.67
N TRP A 96 -0.17 0.43 -0.78
CA TRP A 96 -0.88 -0.81 -1.15
C TRP A 96 -2.36 -0.57 -1.38
N SER A 97 -2.99 0.37 -0.67
CA SER A 97 -4.36 0.80 -0.93
C SER A 97 -4.54 1.38 -2.34
N TYR A 98 -3.60 2.22 -2.79
CA TYR A 98 -3.62 2.76 -4.14
C TYR A 98 -3.50 1.64 -5.19
N TYR A 99 -2.51 0.75 -5.05
CA TYR A 99 -2.30 -0.33 -6.01
C TYR A 99 -3.46 -1.33 -6.05
N TYR A 100 -4.05 -1.64 -4.89
CA TYR A 100 -5.22 -2.48 -4.82
C TYR A 100 -6.42 -1.85 -5.55
N ALA A 101 -6.68 -0.56 -5.33
CA ALA A 101 -7.73 0.15 -6.04
C ALA A 101 -7.48 0.20 -7.56
N PHE A 102 -6.22 0.40 -7.98
CA PHE A 102 -5.85 0.56 -9.37
C PHE A 102 -5.82 -0.78 -10.15
N ASN A 103 -5.18 -1.81 -9.61
CA ASN A 103 -4.95 -3.10 -10.29
C ASN A 103 -6.05 -4.12 -10.04
N VAL A 104 -6.54 -4.22 -8.80
CA VAL A 104 -7.49 -5.26 -8.37
C VAL A 104 -8.93 -4.77 -8.53
N ILE A 105 -9.30 -3.66 -7.86
CA ILE A 105 -10.66 -3.10 -7.92
C ILE A 105 -10.94 -2.43 -9.27
N LYS A 106 -9.91 -1.84 -9.89
CA LYS A 106 -9.99 -1.07 -11.16
C LYS A 106 -10.99 0.09 -11.08
N GLY A 107 -11.05 0.72 -9.92
CA GLY A 107 -12.02 1.75 -9.60
C GLY A 107 -11.82 2.28 -8.17
N ARG A 108 -12.73 3.14 -7.73
CA ARG A 108 -12.66 3.68 -6.37
C ARG A 108 -12.86 2.57 -5.35
N TRP A 109 -12.05 2.59 -4.29
CA TRP A 109 -12.15 1.71 -3.13
C TRP A 109 -12.31 2.54 -1.86
N PRO A 110 -13.55 2.94 -1.50
CA PRO A 110 -13.85 3.85 -0.38
C PRO A 110 -13.23 3.41 0.96
N GLU A 111 -13.11 2.11 1.19
CA GLU A 111 -12.54 1.52 2.40
C GLU A 111 -11.05 1.86 2.58
N GLY A 112 -10.29 1.94 1.47
CA GLY A 112 -8.87 2.35 1.47
C GLY A 112 -8.65 3.86 1.36
N GLU A 113 -9.67 4.63 0.97
CA GLU A 113 -9.52 6.07 0.72
C GLU A 113 -9.12 6.86 1.96
N ASN A 114 -9.54 6.45 3.16
CA ASN A 114 -9.19 7.16 4.40
C ASN A 114 -7.69 7.22 4.66
N THR A 115 -6.96 6.17 4.30
CA THR A 115 -5.51 6.09 4.46
C THR A 115 -4.80 6.79 3.30
N ILE A 116 -5.27 6.58 2.06
CA ILE A 116 -4.72 7.26 0.88
C ILE A 116 -4.79 8.78 1.04
N LYS A 117 -5.91 9.30 1.57
CA LYS A 117 -6.11 10.74 1.78
C LYS A 117 -4.99 11.38 2.61
N GLN A 118 -4.40 10.65 3.55
CA GLN A 118 -3.43 11.19 4.51
C GLN A 118 -2.04 11.42 3.90
N ASP A 119 -1.76 10.85 2.72
CA ASP A 119 -0.48 10.99 2.03
C ASP A 119 -0.67 11.80 0.72
N PRO A 120 0.05 12.93 0.54
CA PRO A 120 -0.11 13.79 -0.64
C PRO A 120 0.30 13.10 -1.94
N LYS A 121 1.30 12.21 -1.92
CA LYS A 121 1.74 11.45 -3.09
C LYS A 121 0.65 10.48 -3.52
N TRP A 122 0.16 9.65 -2.60
CA TRP A 122 -0.84 8.64 -2.93
C TRP A 122 -2.19 9.25 -3.24
N SER A 123 -2.55 10.35 -2.58
CA SER A 123 -3.71 11.16 -2.92
C SER A 123 -3.66 11.68 -4.36
N TYR A 124 -2.51 12.23 -4.79
CA TYR A 124 -2.31 12.67 -6.17
C TYR A 124 -2.40 11.50 -7.17
N MET A 125 -1.70 10.39 -6.90
CA MET A 125 -1.70 9.22 -7.80
C MET A 125 -3.12 8.66 -7.96
N TYR A 126 -3.86 8.52 -6.85
CA TYR A 126 -5.23 8.03 -6.86
C TYR A 126 -6.18 8.97 -7.60
N ALA A 127 -6.08 10.29 -7.39
CA ALA A 127 -6.86 11.28 -8.12
C ALA A 127 -6.59 11.21 -9.63
N ARG A 128 -5.33 11.03 -10.03
CA ARG A 128 -4.91 10.95 -11.43
C ARG A 128 -5.35 9.66 -12.12
N ASP A 129 -5.10 8.52 -11.50
CA ASP A 129 -5.17 7.22 -12.17
C ASP A 129 -6.48 6.47 -11.92
N VAL A 130 -7.03 6.60 -10.71
CA VAL A 130 -8.26 5.91 -10.29
C VAL A 130 -9.48 6.81 -10.51
N ILE A 131 -9.50 8.01 -9.91
CA ILE A 131 -10.62 8.96 -10.06
C ILE A 131 -10.62 9.61 -11.45
N LYS A 132 -9.43 9.85 -12.02
CA LYS A 132 -9.22 10.56 -13.29
C LYS A 132 -9.82 11.96 -13.29
N GLY A 133 -9.73 12.65 -12.15
CA GLY A 133 -10.34 13.95 -11.93
C GLY A 133 -9.98 14.53 -10.57
N ARG A 134 -10.49 15.73 -10.29
CA ARG A 134 -10.29 16.38 -8.98
C ARG A 134 -10.91 15.54 -7.87
N TRP A 135 -10.24 15.57 -6.74
CA TRP A 135 -10.64 14.94 -5.50
C TRP A 135 -10.54 15.99 -4.38
N PRO A 136 -11.58 16.82 -4.20
CA PRO A 136 -11.55 17.94 -3.26
C PRO A 136 -11.15 17.55 -1.84
N GLU A 137 -11.51 16.34 -1.40
CA GLU A 137 -11.24 15.84 -0.05
C GLU A 137 -9.75 15.71 0.29
N VAL A 138 -8.85 15.69 -0.70
CA VAL A 138 -7.37 15.61 -0.49
C VAL A 138 -6.64 16.92 -0.79
N GLU A 139 -7.34 17.93 -1.30
CA GLU A 139 -6.70 19.16 -1.77
C GLU A 139 -5.98 19.92 -0.66
N ASP A 140 -6.52 19.89 0.57
CA ASP A 140 -5.88 20.50 1.75
C ASP A 140 -4.58 19.80 2.17
N ILE A 141 -4.42 18.52 1.82
CA ILE A 141 -3.24 17.72 2.13
C ILE A 141 -2.22 17.89 1.01
N ILE A 142 -2.66 17.76 -0.25
CA ILE A 142 -1.80 17.91 -1.43
C ILE A 142 -1.20 19.32 -1.50
N LYS A 143 -1.97 20.39 -1.21
CA LYS A 143 -1.47 21.77 -1.33
C LYS A 143 -0.35 22.13 -0.35
N GLN A 144 -0.12 21.31 0.68
CA GLN A 144 0.95 21.51 1.66
C GLN A 144 2.29 20.95 1.18
N ASP A 145 2.29 20.07 0.17
CA ASP A 145 3.51 19.55 -0.45
C ASP A 145 3.73 20.22 -1.82
N PRO A 146 4.81 20.99 -2.03
CA PRO A 146 5.01 21.76 -3.25
C PRO A 146 5.17 20.87 -4.49
N GLU A 147 5.75 19.67 -4.36
CA GLU A 147 5.96 18.77 -5.48
C GLU A 147 4.64 18.15 -5.94
N TRP A 148 3.85 17.62 -5.00
CA TRP A 148 2.55 17.03 -5.32
C TRP A 148 1.51 18.08 -5.69
N ALA A 149 1.56 19.28 -5.10
CA ALA A 149 0.73 20.40 -5.50
C ALA A 149 0.95 20.81 -6.97
N ASN A 150 2.21 20.97 -7.37
CA ASN A 150 2.54 21.28 -8.77
C ASN A 150 2.12 20.14 -9.72
N ALA A 151 2.34 18.88 -9.32
CA ALA A 151 1.92 17.72 -10.12
C ALA A 151 0.39 17.64 -10.26
N TYR A 152 -0.35 17.93 -9.20
CA TYR A 152 -1.81 17.93 -9.18
C TYR A 152 -2.39 19.05 -10.03
N ALA A 153 -1.90 20.27 -9.88
CA ALA A 153 -2.29 21.42 -10.71
C ALA A 153 -2.08 21.13 -12.20
N ARG A 154 -0.94 20.51 -12.54
CA ARG A 154 -0.58 20.17 -13.93
C ARG A 154 -1.41 19.03 -14.51
N ASN A 155 -1.54 17.92 -13.79
CA ASN A 155 -2.02 16.67 -14.38
C ASN A 155 -3.49 16.37 -14.06
N VAL A 156 -3.99 16.85 -12.92
CA VAL A 156 -5.36 16.62 -12.45
C VAL A 156 -6.24 17.83 -12.74
N ILE A 157 -5.88 19.02 -12.22
CA ILE A 157 -6.63 20.26 -12.46
C ILE A 157 -6.44 20.73 -13.91
N LYS A 158 -5.24 20.52 -14.47
CA LYS A 158 -4.84 20.98 -15.81
C LYS A 158 -4.99 22.50 -15.97
N GLY A 159 -4.65 23.23 -14.91
CA GLY A 159 -4.82 24.67 -14.83
C GLY A 159 -4.30 25.24 -13.52
N ARG A 160 -4.30 26.57 -13.44
CA ARG A 160 -3.83 27.32 -12.27
C ARG A 160 -4.63 26.91 -11.03
N TRP A 161 -3.92 26.66 -9.93
CA TRP A 161 -4.46 26.31 -8.62
C TRP A 161 -3.98 27.32 -7.56
N PRO A 162 -4.63 28.49 -7.46
CA PRO A 162 -4.20 29.58 -6.57
C PRO A 162 -4.01 29.16 -5.12
N GLU A 163 -4.82 28.22 -4.63
CA GLU A 163 -4.80 27.75 -3.25
C GLU A 163 -3.49 27.02 -2.87
N ALA A 164 -2.71 26.55 -3.85
CA ALA A 164 -1.42 25.89 -3.63
C ALA A 164 -0.21 26.74 -4.05
N GLU A 165 -0.44 27.93 -4.61
CA GLU A 165 0.62 28.77 -5.18
C GLU A 165 1.61 29.27 -4.15
N ASP A 166 1.16 29.57 -2.93
CA ASP A 166 2.02 30.00 -1.84
C ASP A 166 3.00 28.92 -1.40
N THR A 167 2.63 27.65 -1.54
CA THR A 167 3.52 26.50 -1.28
C THR A 167 4.46 26.28 -2.47
N ILE A 168 3.92 26.20 -3.69
CA ILE A 168 4.69 25.92 -4.91
C ILE A 168 5.78 26.98 -5.14
N LYS A 169 5.47 28.26 -4.91
CA LYS A 169 6.39 29.37 -5.20
C LYS A 169 7.61 29.44 -4.28
N GLN A 170 7.68 28.64 -3.22
CA GLN A 170 8.82 28.61 -2.28
C GLN A 170 10.03 27.88 -2.86
N ASP A 171 9.82 27.00 -3.84
CA ASP A 171 10.90 26.29 -4.52
C ASP A 171 11.16 26.90 -5.92
N PRO A 172 12.38 27.41 -6.21
CA PRO A 172 12.70 28.04 -7.48
C PRO A 172 12.51 27.14 -8.71
N ARG A 173 12.76 25.82 -8.57
CA ARG A 173 12.52 24.84 -9.63
C ARG A 173 11.02 24.76 -9.87
N LEU A 174 10.25 24.40 -8.86
CA LEU A 174 8.80 24.16 -8.99
C LEU A 174 8.06 25.40 -9.45
N ALA A 175 8.44 26.60 -8.97
CA ALA A 175 7.92 27.87 -9.46
C ALA A 175 8.12 28.05 -10.98
N TYR A 176 9.32 27.78 -11.49
CA TYR A 176 9.61 27.80 -12.93
C TYR A 176 8.80 26.75 -13.69
N TYR A 177 8.69 25.52 -13.18
CA TYR A 177 7.89 24.46 -13.80
C TYR A 177 6.40 24.84 -13.85
N TYR A 178 5.86 25.40 -12.78
CA TYR A 178 4.46 25.83 -12.70
C TYR A 178 4.17 26.95 -13.72
N ALA A 179 5.04 27.95 -13.82
CA ALA A 179 4.96 28.97 -14.86
C ALA A 179 4.97 28.37 -16.28
N CYS A 180 5.80 27.35 -16.52
CA CYS A 180 5.91 26.67 -17.81
C CYS A 180 4.73 25.78 -18.19
N TYR A 181 4.23 24.99 -17.26
CA TYR A 181 3.36 23.85 -17.55
C TYR A 181 1.96 23.98 -17.00
N VAL A 182 1.72 24.94 -16.11
CA VAL A 182 0.41 25.22 -15.51
C VAL A 182 -0.12 26.58 -15.95
N ILE A 183 0.65 27.66 -15.75
CA ILE A 183 0.26 29.00 -16.19
C ILE A 183 0.47 29.18 -17.70
N ASN A 184 1.48 28.51 -18.26
CA ASN A 184 1.94 28.71 -19.63
C ASN A 184 2.25 30.19 -19.93
N GLY A 185 2.91 30.85 -18.99
CA GLY A 185 3.14 32.29 -19.03
C GLY A 185 3.99 32.79 -17.88
N ARG A 186 4.25 34.10 -17.91
CA ARG A 186 4.96 34.81 -16.84
C ARG A 186 4.17 34.71 -15.53
N TRP A 187 4.87 34.44 -14.43
CA TRP A 187 4.34 34.43 -13.07
C TRP A 187 5.12 35.41 -12.17
N PRO A 188 4.78 36.72 -12.21
CA PRO A 188 5.48 37.76 -11.45
C PRO A 188 5.62 37.45 -9.95
N GLU A 189 4.60 36.87 -9.34
CA GLU A 189 4.51 36.57 -7.91
C GLU A 189 5.56 35.55 -7.43
N ALA A 190 6.15 34.77 -8.35
CA ALA A 190 7.21 33.82 -8.03
C ALA A 190 8.60 34.24 -8.51
N GLU A 191 8.74 35.39 -9.20
CA GLU A 191 10.01 35.81 -9.80
C GLU A 191 11.11 36.01 -8.77
N ASP A 192 10.78 36.55 -7.59
CA ASP A 192 11.77 36.78 -6.55
C ASP A 192 12.34 35.48 -5.97
N THR A 193 11.52 34.42 -5.88
CA THR A 193 12.03 33.09 -5.52
C THR A 193 12.85 32.49 -6.67
N ILE A 194 12.35 32.56 -7.91
CA ILE A 194 13.06 31.99 -9.07
C ILE A 194 14.45 32.65 -9.22
N LYS A 195 14.57 33.96 -8.99
CA LYS A 195 15.84 34.72 -9.02
C LYS A 195 16.90 34.18 -8.07
N GLN A 196 16.51 33.55 -6.95
CA GLN A 196 17.45 32.97 -5.98
C GLN A 196 18.22 31.78 -6.57
N SER A 197 17.72 31.16 -7.65
CA SER A 197 18.44 30.12 -8.39
C SER A 197 18.92 30.63 -9.75
N PRO A 198 20.23 30.87 -9.95
CA PRO A 198 20.76 31.36 -11.22
C PRO A 198 20.39 30.48 -12.42
N LYS A 199 20.34 29.15 -12.22
CA LYS A 199 19.93 28.18 -13.22
C LYS A 199 18.48 28.41 -13.68
N TRP A 200 17.55 28.46 -12.74
CA TRP A 200 16.12 28.60 -13.06
C TRP A 200 15.76 30.01 -13.52
N TRP A 201 16.38 31.05 -12.96
CA TRP A 201 16.20 32.42 -13.44
C TRP A 201 16.65 32.61 -14.89
N ARG A 202 17.79 32.02 -15.27
CA ARG A 202 18.26 32.07 -16.66
C ARG A 202 17.27 31.39 -17.62
N ALA A 203 16.71 30.25 -17.22
CA ALA A 203 15.71 29.53 -18.00
C ALA A 203 14.38 30.32 -18.10
N TYR A 204 13.92 30.87 -16.98
CA TYR A 204 12.71 31.67 -16.89
C TYR A 204 12.76 32.91 -17.77
N LYS A 205 13.84 33.70 -17.67
CA LYS A 205 14.05 34.89 -18.52
C LYS A 205 13.94 34.52 -19.99
N ARG A 206 14.73 33.55 -20.46
CA ARG A 206 14.73 33.13 -21.86
C ARG A 206 13.33 32.80 -22.40
N LYS A 207 12.44 32.30 -21.54
CA LYS A 207 11.10 31.86 -21.95
C LYS A 207 10.04 32.97 -21.83
N PHE A 208 10.17 33.90 -20.90
CA PHE A 208 9.08 34.81 -20.52
C PHE A 208 9.45 36.30 -20.41
N LEU A 209 10.73 36.68 -20.52
CA LEU A 209 11.23 38.05 -20.40
C LEU A 209 12.21 38.40 -21.53
#